data_AF-A0A949D6U5-F1
#
_entry.id   AF-A0A949D6U5-F1
#
_cell.length_a   1.000
_cell.length_b   1.000
_cell.length_c   1.000
_cell.angle_alpha   90.00
_cell.angle_beta   90.00
_cell.angle_gamma   90.00
#
_symmetry.space_group_name_H-M   'P 1'
#
loop_
_entity.id
_entity.type
_entity.pdbx_description
1 polymer ?
#
loop_
_entity_poly.entity_id
_entity_poly.type
_entity_poly.pdbx_seq_one_letter_code
_entity_poly.pdbx_strand_id
1 'polypeptide(L)'
;MLRAICTVLLASSLVAAPAAAKGRARDNAMVSSSVMGAREALDACGGRDLLDIVVPDGPFLEACKFHDACYRSGALDQGVCDADFLSDMRDACDAAYPRAASGGKHAACEVAAYTYYRAVNSRFGSMLYPGGVTEGQFGAVSQTVSAGRGGTSHLEACAEARNASNRKLRFFLTLHDAEGKWVATAPGLASLSLQPGETRTLCAGTALSWFRSAANIGDNYALTLKVDDPATLNPFGDLIDVDRLDCETASGKCARRSL
;
A
#
# COMPACT_ATOMS: atom_id res chain seq x y z
N MET A 1 -49.71 -12.95 54.43
CA MET A 1 -49.89 -12.72 52.98
C MET A 1 -48.88 -11.67 52.54
N LEU A 2 -47.80 -12.08 51.86
CA LEU A 2 -46.94 -11.32 50.93
C LEU A 2 -45.70 -12.20 50.70
N ARG A 3 -45.57 -12.83 49.54
CA ARG A 3 -44.33 -13.49 49.12
C ARG A 3 -43.81 -12.75 47.88
N ALA A 4 -42.61 -12.21 48.04
CA ALA A 4 -41.90 -11.41 47.05
C ALA A 4 -41.56 -12.24 45.81
N ILE A 5 -41.75 -11.62 44.65
CA ILE A 5 -41.41 -12.13 43.32
C ILE A 5 -39.93 -11.79 43.08
N CYS A 6 -39.07 -12.81 43.00
CA CYS A 6 -37.70 -12.67 42.50
C CYS A 6 -37.67 -13.02 41.01
N THR A 7 -37.62 -12.00 40.17
CA THR A 7 -37.40 -12.12 38.72
C THR A 7 -35.91 -12.29 38.47
N VAL A 8 -35.46 -13.49 38.11
CA VAL A 8 -34.10 -13.72 37.60
C VAL A 8 -34.11 -13.40 36.11
N LEU A 9 -33.49 -12.28 35.75
CA LEU A 9 -33.23 -11.88 34.37
C LEU A 9 -32.22 -12.84 33.73
N LEU A 10 -32.64 -13.54 32.67
CA LEU A 10 -31.78 -14.28 31.76
C LEU A 10 -30.88 -13.29 31.02
N ALA A 11 -29.60 -13.26 31.37
CA ALA A 11 -28.56 -12.63 30.55
C ALA A 11 -28.25 -13.56 29.36
N SER A 12 -28.91 -13.32 28.23
CA SER A 12 -28.53 -13.90 26.94
C SER A 12 -27.20 -13.29 26.51
N SER A 13 -26.11 -14.02 26.73
CA SER A 13 -24.80 -13.72 26.16
C SER A 13 -24.86 -13.85 24.64
N LEU A 14 -24.91 -12.70 23.95
CA LEU A 14 -24.58 -12.59 22.53
C LEU A 14 -23.11 -12.98 22.35
N VAL A 15 -22.85 -14.24 22.04
CA VAL A 15 -21.57 -14.66 21.48
C VAL A 15 -21.51 -14.04 20.08
N ALA A 16 -20.77 -12.95 19.93
CA ALA A 16 -20.43 -12.43 18.61
C ALA A 16 -19.72 -13.56 17.85
N ALA A 17 -20.31 -14.01 16.74
CA ALA A 17 -19.64 -14.95 15.86
C ALA A 17 -18.29 -14.34 15.44
N PRO A 18 -17.19 -15.12 15.41
CA PRO A 18 -15.93 -14.63 14.91
C PRO A 18 -16.16 -14.16 13.47
N ALA A 19 -15.76 -12.92 13.17
CA ALA A 19 -15.73 -12.44 11.80
C ALA A 19 -14.93 -13.45 10.96
N ALA A 20 -15.60 -14.12 10.03
CA ALA A 20 -14.95 -15.07 9.14
C ALA A 20 -13.78 -14.34 8.46
N ALA A 21 -12.55 -14.77 8.74
CA ALA A 21 -11.39 -14.28 8.03
C ALA A 21 -11.67 -14.43 6.52
N LYS A 22 -11.49 -13.36 5.74
CA LYS A 22 -11.59 -13.46 4.27
C LYS A 22 -10.65 -14.59 3.84
N GLY A 23 -11.19 -15.60 3.14
CA GLY A 23 -10.39 -16.71 2.62
C GLY A 23 -9.30 -16.22 1.67
N ARG A 24 -8.18 -16.96 1.58
CA ARG A 24 -7.09 -16.64 0.66
C ARG A 24 -7.58 -16.72 -0.78
N ALA A 25 -7.02 -15.91 -1.66
CA ALA A 25 -7.40 -15.96 -3.08
C ALA A 25 -6.99 -17.30 -3.70
N ARG A 26 -5.86 -17.86 -3.26
CA ARG A 26 -5.38 -19.21 -3.56
C ARG A 26 -6.41 -20.32 -3.30
N ASP A 27 -7.26 -20.16 -2.28
CA ASP A 27 -8.25 -21.19 -1.92
C ASP A 27 -9.49 -21.16 -2.84
N ASN A 28 -9.60 -20.17 -3.73
CA ASN A 28 -10.62 -20.12 -4.78
C ASN A 28 -10.19 -20.97 -5.99
N ALA A 29 -11.00 -21.97 -6.35
CA ALA A 29 -10.68 -22.92 -7.42
C ALA A 29 -10.46 -22.27 -8.80
N MET A 30 -11.23 -21.23 -9.15
CA MET A 30 -11.10 -20.55 -10.44
C MET A 30 -9.79 -19.76 -10.51
N VAL A 31 -9.49 -19.03 -9.43
CA VAL A 31 -8.23 -18.28 -9.29
C VAL A 31 -7.04 -19.25 -9.32
N SER A 32 -7.10 -20.30 -8.50
CA SER A 32 -6.06 -21.32 -8.43
C SER A 32 -5.81 -21.99 -9.77
N SER A 33 -6.85 -22.32 -10.54
CA SER A 33 -6.70 -22.87 -11.89
C SER A 33 -6.00 -21.90 -12.84
N SER A 34 -6.36 -20.61 -12.80
CA SER A 34 -5.71 -19.58 -13.63
C SER A 34 -4.23 -19.43 -13.27
N VAL A 35 -3.93 -19.36 -11.97
CA VAL A 35 -2.57 -19.23 -11.45
C VAL A 35 -1.74 -20.47 -11.82
N MET A 36 -2.25 -21.67 -11.59
CA MET A 36 -1.55 -22.92 -11.95
C MET A 36 -1.34 -23.09 -13.45
N GLY A 37 -2.24 -22.55 -14.29
CA GLY A 37 -2.05 -22.50 -15.74
C GLY A 37 -0.85 -21.63 -16.18
N ALA A 38 -0.40 -20.71 -15.35
CA ALA A 38 0.74 -19.82 -15.60
C ALA A 38 2.05 -20.28 -14.95
N ARG A 39 2.09 -21.49 -14.37
CA ARG A 39 3.28 -22.05 -13.71
C ARG A 39 4.34 -22.47 -14.73
N GLU A 40 5.60 -22.17 -14.46
CA GLU A 40 6.73 -22.50 -15.32
C GLU A 40 7.74 -23.43 -14.63
N ALA A 41 8.62 -24.05 -15.41
CA ALA A 41 9.60 -25.01 -14.89
C ALA A 41 10.73 -24.35 -14.07
N LEU A 42 11.01 -23.06 -14.34
CA LEU A 42 12.09 -22.30 -13.72
C LEU A 42 11.68 -21.59 -12.42
N ASP A 43 10.41 -21.70 -12.02
CA ASP A 43 9.86 -21.10 -10.80
C ASP A 43 10.61 -21.53 -9.52
N ALA A 44 10.96 -20.56 -8.66
CA ALA A 44 11.74 -20.75 -7.43
C ALA A 44 11.79 -19.47 -6.58
N CYS A 45 12.43 -19.50 -5.41
CA CYS A 45 12.54 -18.37 -4.48
C CYS A 45 13.55 -17.27 -4.89
N GLY A 46 13.75 -17.08 -6.20
CA GLY A 46 14.70 -16.14 -6.80
C GLY A 46 16.04 -16.77 -7.16
N GLY A 47 16.54 -16.43 -8.36
CA GLY A 47 17.94 -16.52 -8.77
C GLY A 47 18.73 -17.77 -8.36
N ARG A 48 18.31 -18.95 -8.83
CA ARG A 48 19.15 -20.17 -8.77
C ARG A 48 20.58 -19.78 -9.20
N ASP A 49 21.55 -20.09 -8.35
CA ASP A 49 23.01 -19.87 -8.49
C ASP A 49 23.62 -18.53 -8.01
N LEU A 50 22.90 -17.40 -7.93
CA LEU A 50 23.52 -16.09 -7.59
C LEU A 50 23.24 -15.61 -6.16
N LEU A 51 22.12 -15.98 -5.56
CA LEU A 51 21.70 -15.49 -4.24
C LEU A 51 21.44 -16.62 -3.22
N ASP A 52 21.59 -17.89 -3.61
CA ASP A 52 21.37 -19.07 -2.76
C ASP A 52 22.27 -19.10 -1.50
N ILE A 53 23.42 -18.43 -1.55
CA ILE A 53 24.33 -18.25 -0.39
C ILE A 53 23.76 -17.26 0.63
N VAL A 54 22.98 -16.28 0.19
CA VAL A 54 22.49 -15.15 1.00
C VAL A 54 21.05 -15.36 1.43
N VAL A 55 20.25 -16.07 0.64
CA VAL A 55 18.83 -16.30 0.89
C VAL A 55 18.56 -17.81 0.91
N PRO A 56 18.46 -18.46 2.08
CA PRO A 56 18.15 -19.88 2.13
C PRO A 56 16.73 -20.13 1.61
N ASP A 57 16.59 -21.08 0.68
CA ASP A 57 15.30 -21.50 0.10
C ASP A 57 14.31 -22.04 1.16
N GLY A 58 14.82 -22.54 2.29
CA GLY A 58 13.99 -23.06 3.38
C GLY A 58 12.97 -24.11 2.90
N PRO A 59 11.81 -24.23 3.56
CA PRO A 59 10.70 -25.05 3.08
C PRO A 59 9.80 -24.33 2.05
N PHE A 60 10.25 -23.24 1.42
CA PHE A 60 9.38 -22.30 0.70
C PHE A 60 9.18 -22.56 -0.79
N LEU A 61 9.80 -23.61 -1.35
CA LEU A 61 9.81 -23.85 -2.80
C LEU A 61 8.41 -23.81 -3.44
N GLU A 62 7.41 -24.47 -2.86
CA GLU A 62 6.05 -24.47 -3.43
C GLU A 62 5.30 -23.16 -3.21
N ALA A 63 5.65 -22.37 -2.18
CA ALA A 63 5.13 -21.03 -2.00
C ALA A 63 5.66 -20.09 -3.08
N CYS A 64 6.96 -20.12 -3.35
CA CYS A 64 7.60 -19.32 -4.39
C CYS A 64 7.06 -19.66 -5.78
N LYS A 65 6.90 -20.96 -6.09
CA LYS A 65 6.31 -21.37 -7.37
C LYS A 65 4.88 -20.88 -7.58
N PHE A 66 4.09 -20.85 -6.51
CA PHE A 66 2.74 -20.28 -6.60
C PHE A 66 2.78 -18.76 -6.79
N HIS A 67 3.66 -18.06 -6.07
CA HIS A 67 3.82 -16.61 -6.18
C HIS A 67 4.25 -16.17 -7.59
N ASP A 68 5.27 -16.82 -8.16
CA ASP A 68 5.73 -16.57 -9.53
C ASP A 68 4.60 -16.77 -10.56
N ALA A 69 3.86 -17.86 -10.42
CA ALA A 69 2.71 -18.15 -11.27
C ALA A 69 1.58 -17.13 -11.07
N CYS A 70 1.37 -16.63 -9.85
CA CYS A 70 0.38 -15.61 -9.54
C CYS A 70 0.69 -14.32 -10.28
N TYR A 71 1.94 -13.86 -10.18
CA TYR A 71 2.46 -12.70 -10.90
C TYR A 71 2.27 -12.83 -12.42
N ARG A 72 2.69 -13.95 -13.00
CA ARG A 72 2.57 -14.16 -14.46
C ARG A 72 1.13 -14.26 -14.95
N SER A 73 0.23 -14.82 -14.15
CA SER A 73 -1.16 -15.01 -14.55
C SER A 73 -1.89 -13.68 -14.81
N GLY A 74 -1.48 -12.60 -14.14
CA GLY A 74 -2.17 -11.31 -14.16
C GLY A 74 -3.60 -11.37 -13.60
N ALA A 75 -4.00 -12.48 -12.97
CA ALA A 75 -5.37 -12.70 -12.50
C ALA A 75 -5.67 -12.00 -11.17
N LEU A 76 -4.63 -11.64 -10.42
CA LEU A 76 -4.72 -11.01 -9.10
C LEU A 76 -3.71 -9.87 -9.02
N ASP A 77 -4.07 -8.80 -8.32
CA ASP A 77 -3.15 -7.70 -8.05
C ASP A 77 -1.96 -8.14 -7.20
N GLN A 78 -0.82 -7.46 -7.35
CA GLN A 78 0.44 -7.76 -6.66
C GLN A 78 0.25 -7.99 -5.15
N GLY A 79 -0.49 -7.09 -4.48
CA GLY A 79 -0.70 -7.16 -3.03
C GLY A 79 -1.43 -8.42 -2.57
N VAL A 80 -2.27 -9.01 -3.43
CA VAL A 80 -2.96 -10.27 -3.14
C VAL A 80 -1.99 -11.44 -3.30
N CYS A 81 -1.24 -11.48 -4.41
CA CYS A 81 -0.20 -12.50 -4.61
C CYS A 81 0.83 -12.52 -3.47
N ASP A 82 1.30 -11.34 -3.04
CA ASP A 82 2.28 -11.21 -1.96
C ASP A 82 1.71 -11.66 -0.60
N ALA A 83 0.44 -11.37 -0.33
CA ALA A 83 -0.21 -11.77 0.91
C ALA A 83 -0.41 -13.29 0.99
N ASP A 84 -0.87 -13.91 -0.10
CA ASP A 84 -1.02 -15.37 -0.18
C ASP A 84 0.36 -16.04 -0.06
N PHE A 85 1.40 -15.49 -0.71
CA PHE A 85 2.77 -15.97 -0.60
C PHE A 85 3.28 -16.00 0.85
N LEU A 86 3.07 -14.92 1.63
CA LEU A 86 3.42 -14.93 3.05
C LEU A 86 2.66 -16.02 3.81
N SER A 87 1.36 -16.18 3.56
CA SER A 87 0.57 -17.21 4.22
C SER A 87 1.10 -18.61 3.91
N ASP A 88 1.44 -18.87 2.66
CA ASP A 88 1.92 -20.19 2.21
C ASP A 88 3.30 -20.51 2.79
N MET A 89 4.17 -19.52 2.93
CA MET A 89 5.45 -19.70 3.62
C MET A 89 5.27 -19.99 5.12
N ARG A 90 4.29 -19.38 5.77
CA ARG A 90 3.97 -19.67 7.18
C ARG A 90 3.44 -21.09 7.37
N ASP A 91 2.54 -21.52 6.48
CA ASP A 91 2.04 -22.90 6.48
C ASP A 91 3.21 -23.89 6.30
N ALA A 92 4.17 -23.57 5.43
CA ALA A 92 5.39 -24.37 5.26
C ALA A 92 6.27 -24.39 6.52
N CYS A 93 6.37 -23.28 7.25
CA CYS A 93 7.07 -23.21 8.54
C CYS A 93 6.39 -24.06 9.62
N ASP A 94 5.06 -24.02 9.72
CA ASP A 94 4.30 -24.83 10.67
C ASP A 94 4.45 -26.33 10.36
N ALA A 95 4.46 -26.71 9.08
CA ALA A 95 4.63 -28.10 8.64
C ALA A 95 6.06 -28.64 8.85
N ALA A 96 7.09 -27.86 8.47
CA ALA A 96 8.48 -28.29 8.56
C ALA A 96 9.04 -28.21 9.99
N TYR A 97 8.58 -27.24 10.78
CA TYR A 97 9.06 -26.99 12.14
C TYR A 97 7.88 -26.84 13.11
N PRO A 98 7.26 -27.94 13.56
CA PRO A 98 6.16 -27.87 14.51
C PRO A 98 6.56 -27.13 15.79
N ARG A 99 5.77 -26.13 16.20
CA ARG A 99 6.10 -25.20 17.31
C ARG A 99 6.47 -25.91 18.61
N ALA A 100 5.75 -26.98 18.96
CA ALA A 100 5.98 -27.75 20.19
C ALA A 100 7.33 -28.49 20.20
N ALA A 101 7.84 -28.89 19.03
CA ALA A 101 9.06 -29.68 18.91
C ALA A 101 10.28 -28.85 18.47
N SER A 102 10.06 -27.71 17.81
CA SER A 102 11.13 -26.96 17.12
C SER A 102 10.89 -25.45 17.15
N GLY A 103 10.39 -24.91 18.26
CA GLY A 103 9.99 -23.50 18.39
C GLY A 103 11.04 -22.48 17.92
N GLY A 104 12.33 -22.71 18.19
CA GLY A 104 13.41 -21.82 17.72
C GLY A 104 13.59 -21.83 16.18
N LYS A 105 13.56 -23.02 15.56
CA LYS A 105 13.63 -23.15 14.09
C LYS A 105 12.38 -22.60 13.41
N HIS A 106 11.22 -22.82 14.03
CA HIS A 106 9.96 -22.27 13.58
C HIS A 106 9.98 -20.73 13.57
N ALA A 107 10.43 -20.11 14.68
CA ALA A 107 10.56 -18.65 14.75
C ALA A 107 11.55 -18.09 13.72
N ALA A 108 12.68 -18.76 13.49
CA ALA A 108 13.63 -18.37 12.45
C ALA A 108 13.01 -18.48 11.03
N CYS A 109 12.24 -19.54 10.78
CA CYS A 109 11.51 -19.72 9.53
C CYS A 109 10.48 -18.60 9.29
N GLU A 110 9.69 -18.23 10.30
CA GLU A 110 8.73 -17.11 10.22
C GLU A 110 9.41 -15.77 9.90
N VAL A 111 10.58 -15.51 10.47
CA VAL A 111 11.38 -14.31 10.16
C VAL A 111 11.85 -14.32 8.71
N ALA A 112 12.28 -15.49 8.21
CA ALA A 112 12.66 -15.64 6.80
C ALA A 112 11.44 -15.40 5.89
N ALA A 113 10.31 -16.05 6.16
CA ALA A 113 9.05 -15.86 5.42
C ALA A 113 8.64 -14.37 5.36
N TYR A 114 8.72 -13.67 6.48
CA TYR A 114 8.42 -12.24 6.53
C TYR A 114 9.44 -11.40 5.73
N THR A 115 10.71 -11.80 5.71
CA THR A 115 11.76 -11.12 4.92
C THR A 115 11.51 -11.26 3.43
N TYR A 116 11.18 -12.46 2.96
CA TYR A 116 10.75 -12.71 1.57
C TYR A 116 9.54 -11.86 1.21
N TYR A 117 8.49 -11.90 2.04
CA TYR A 117 7.30 -11.07 1.84
C TYR A 117 7.65 -9.58 1.75
N ARG A 118 8.49 -9.05 2.63
CA ARG A 118 8.90 -7.64 2.57
C ARG A 118 9.67 -7.30 1.30
N ALA A 119 10.45 -8.24 0.76
CA ALA A 119 11.19 -8.03 -0.48
C ALA A 119 10.23 -7.93 -1.68
N VAL A 120 9.29 -8.86 -1.83
CA VAL A 120 8.32 -8.83 -2.94
C VAL A 120 7.26 -7.74 -2.75
N ASN A 121 6.84 -7.49 -1.51
CA ASN A 121 5.92 -6.41 -1.16
C ASN A 121 6.62 -5.05 -1.00
N SER A 122 7.44 -4.70 -1.98
CA SER A 122 8.21 -3.46 -2.04
C SER A 122 8.23 -2.90 -3.46
N ARG A 123 8.97 -1.80 -3.65
CA ARG A 123 9.29 -1.28 -4.99
C ARG A 123 9.92 -2.36 -5.87
N PHE A 124 10.76 -3.23 -5.32
CA PHE A 124 11.44 -4.28 -6.08
C PHE A 124 10.45 -5.30 -6.65
N GLY A 125 9.51 -5.82 -5.85
CA GLY A 125 8.52 -6.72 -6.42
C GLY A 125 7.52 -6.02 -7.35
N SER A 126 7.26 -4.73 -7.16
CA SER A 126 6.43 -3.94 -8.10
C SER A 126 7.11 -3.74 -9.46
N MET A 127 8.45 -3.63 -9.49
CA MET A 127 9.26 -3.62 -10.71
C MET A 127 9.21 -4.96 -11.46
N LEU A 128 9.15 -6.06 -10.72
CA LEU A 128 9.11 -7.41 -11.27
C LEU A 128 7.70 -7.90 -11.57
N TYR A 129 6.67 -7.13 -11.23
CA TYR A 129 5.27 -7.50 -11.46
C TYR A 129 4.90 -7.33 -12.95
N PRO A 130 4.65 -8.43 -13.69
CA PRO A 130 4.40 -8.36 -15.14
C PRO A 130 3.12 -7.61 -15.48
N GLY A 131 3.16 -6.80 -16.56
CA GLY A 131 1.99 -6.01 -16.98
C GLY A 131 1.59 -4.94 -15.96
N GLY A 132 2.54 -4.49 -15.13
CA GLY A 132 2.33 -3.43 -14.15
C GLY A 132 1.81 -2.14 -14.78
N VAL A 133 0.67 -1.67 -14.32
CA VAL A 133 0.09 -0.38 -14.70
C VAL A 133 0.53 0.67 -13.68
N THR A 134 0.69 1.92 -14.13
CA THR A 134 0.99 3.06 -13.26
C THR A 134 -0.15 4.07 -13.31
N GLU A 135 -1.04 3.98 -12.34
CA GLU A 135 -2.24 4.81 -12.20
C GLU A 135 -2.50 5.21 -10.74
N GLY A 136 -2.96 6.45 -10.57
CA GLY A 136 -3.34 7.04 -9.29
C GLY A 136 -4.50 7.99 -9.47
N GLN A 137 -5.32 8.15 -8.44
CA GLN A 137 -6.47 9.04 -8.49
C GLN A 137 -6.62 9.80 -7.18
N PHE A 138 -6.94 11.08 -7.29
CA PHE A 138 -7.44 11.85 -6.17
C PHE A 138 -8.88 11.46 -5.80
N GLY A 139 -9.12 11.37 -4.50
CA GLY A 139 -10.44 11.28 -3.88
C GLY A 139 -10.85 12.61 -3.25
N ALA A 140 -11.38 12.57 -2.02
CA ALA A 140 -11.78 13.76 -1.30
C ALA A 140 -10.59 14.69 -1.02
N VAL A 141 -10.83 16.00 -1.05
CA VAL A 141 -9.84 17.05 -0.77
C VAL A 141 -10.35 17.93 0.37
N SER A 142 -9.45 18.29 1.27
CA SER A 142 -9.67 19.30 2.29
C SER A 142 -8.51 20.28 2.29
N GLN A 143 -8.79 21.50 2.74
CA GLN A 143 -7.76 22.50 2.95
C GLN A 143 -7.99 23.25 4.25
N THR A 144 -6.92 23.76 4.81
CA THR A 144 -6.94 24.70 5.92
C THR A 144 -5.96 25.83 5.67
N VAL A 145 -6.38 27.05 5.97
CA VAL A 145 -5.50 28.22 6.05
C VAL A 145 -5.40 28.62 7.51
N SER A 146 -4.19 28.59 8.06
CA SER A 146 -3.92 28.86 9.47
C SER A 146 -2.91 29.98 9.65
N ALA A 147 -2.97 30.69 10.78
CA ALA A 147 -1.98 31.70 11.12
C ALA A 147 -0.74 31.03 11.75
N GLY A 148 0.41 31.22 11.13
CA GLY A 148 1.72 30.83 11.65
C GLY A 148 2.32 31.86 12.60
N ARG A 149 3.57 31.60 13.00
CA ARG A 149 4.31 32.54 13.85
C ARG A 149 4.46 33.89 13.13
N GLY A 150 4.11 34.97 13.82
CA GLY A 150 4.15 36.33 13.27
C GLY A 150 2.96 36.72 12.40
N GLY A 151 1.88 35.92 12.38
CA GLY A 151 0.66 36.24 11.62
C GLY A 151 0.69 35.84 10.14
N THR A 152 1.77 35.19 9.70
CA THR A 152 1.91 34.66 8.33
C THR A 152 0.85 33.59 8.08
N SER A 153 0.06 33.71 7.01
CA SER A 153 -0.90 32.66 6.63
C SER A 153 -0.19 31.45 6.03
N HIS A 154 -0.56 30.23 6.45
CA HIS A 154 -0.08 28.97 5.89
C HIS A 154 -1.24 28.16 5.33
N LEU A 155 -1.05 27.62 4.13
CA LEU A 155 -1.98 26.71 3.49
C LEU A 155 -1.51 25.28 3.79
N GLU A 156 -2.43 24.44 4.22
CA GLU A 156 -2.29 22.98 4.20
C GLU A 156 -3.42 22.42 3.36
N ALA A 157 -3.09 21.64 2.35
CA ALA A 157 -4.02 20.96 1.49
C ALA A 157 -3.79 19.45 1.62
N CYS A 158 -4.85 18.73 1.95
CA CYS A 158 -4.86 17.29 2.09
C CYS A 158 -5.76 16.68 1.01
N ALA A 159 -5.34 15.59 0.41
CA ALA A 159 -6.14 14.87 -0.56
C ALA A 159 -6.03 13.36 -0.32
N GLU A 160 -7.13 12.65 -0.50
CA GLU A 160 -7.10 11.20 -0.63
C GLU A 160 -6.38 10.81 -1.91
N ALA A 161 -5.38 9.96 -1.80
CA ALA A 161 -4.71 9.30 -2.91
C ALA A 161 -5.12 7.83 -2.92
N ARG A 162 -5.68 7.39 -4.05
CA ARG A 162 -5.99 5.99 -4.31
C ARG A 162 -4.99 5.41 -5.29
N ASN A 163 -4.45 4.24 -4.95
CA ASN A 163 -3.72 3.44 -5.93
C ASN A 163 -4.71 2.70 -6.83
N ALA A 164 -4.87 3.17 -8.07
CA ALA A 164 -5.72 2.55 -9.08
C ALA A 164 -4.96 1.50 -9.93
N SER A 165 -3.68 1.30 -9.63
CA SER A 165 -2.83 0.30 -10.31
C SER A 165 -3.06 -1.10 -9.79
N ASN A 166 -2.60 -2.09 -10.56
CA ASN A 166 -2.53 -3.50 -10.18
C ASN A 166 -1.28 -3.87 -9.35
N ARG A 167 -0.42 -2.89 -9.06
CA ARG A 167 0.83 -3.06 -8.30
C ARG A 167 1.00 -2.00 -7.23
N LYS A 168 1.82 -2.30 -6.23
CA LYS A 168 2.14 -1.38 -5.15
C LYS A 168 2.96 -0.21 -5.67
N LEU A 169 2.54 1.00 -5.35
CA LEU A 169 3.23 2.23 -5.77
C LEU A 169 3.46 3.16 -4.60
N ARG A 170 4.47 4.01 -4.71
CA ARG A 170 4.77 5.06 -3.75
C ARG A 170 4.27 6.40 -4.30
N PHE A 171 3.36 7.02 -3.56
CA PHE A 171 2.68 8.25 -3.93
C PHE A 171 3.25 9.45 -3.17
N PHE A 172 3.23 10.59 -3.86
CA PHE A 172 3.66 11.89 -3.37
C PHE A 172 2.61 12.93 -3.74
N LEU A 173 2.32 13.83 -2.81
CA LEU A 173 1.48 15.00 -3.07
C LEU A 173 2.39 16.22 -3.21
N THR A 174 2.27 16.94 -4.33
CA THR A 174 2.97 18.22 -4.52
C THR A 174 1.99 19.37 -4.65
N LEU A 175 2.38 20.50 -4.06
CA LEU A 175 1.67 21.77 -4.08
C LEU A 175 2.39 22.73 -5.04
N HIS A 176 1.63 23.34 -5.93
CA HIS A 176 2.09 24.32 -6.91
C HIS A 176 1.32 25.63 -6.78
N ASP A 177 1.95 26.75 -7.09
CA ASP A 177 1.29 28.05 -7.16
C ASP A 177 0.52 28.23 -8.49
N ALA A 178 -0.16 29.38 -8.64
CA ALA A 178 -0.95 29.70 -9.83
C ALA A 178 -0.13 29.72 -11.14
N GLU A 179 1.19 29.92 -11.06
CA GLU A 179 2.10 29.89 -12.21
C GLU A 179 2.60 28.46 -12.49
N GLY A 180 2.14 27.47 -11.72
CA GLY A 180 2.57 26.08 -11.79
C GLY A 180 3.93 25.83 -11.14
N LYS A 181 4.56 26.84 -10.53
CA LYS A 181 5.85 26.66 -9.85
C LYS A 181 5.64 25.85 -8.60
N TRP A 182 6.57 24.93 -8.36
CA TRP A 182 6.57 24.10 -7.17
C TRP A 182 6.73 24.95 -5.91
N VAL A 183 5.84 24.75 -4.94
CA VAL A 183 5.80 25.48 -3.66
C VAL A 183 6.31 24.60 -2.53
N ALA A 184 5.74 23.40 -2.43
CA ALA A 184 6.06 22.42 -1.42
C ALA A 184 5.75 21.02 -1.94
N THR A 185 6.54 20.03 -1.54
CA THR A 185 6.09 18.63 -1.51
C THR A 185 5.50 18.41 -0.12
N ALA A 186 4.62 17.41 0.04
CA ALA A 186 4.39 16.81 1.35
C ALA A 186 5.72 16.77 2.10
N PRO A 187 5.78 17.16 3.39
CA PRO A 187 7.05 17.25 4.15
C PRO A 187 7.90 16.05 3.81
N GLY A 188 9.22 16.19 3.57
CA GLY A 188 10.10 15.19 2.91
C GLY A 188 10.10 13.74 3.46
N LEU A 189 9.24 13.43 4.44
CA LEU A 189 8.92 12.14 5.03
C LEU A 189 7.51 11.59 4.66
N ALA A 190 6.64 12.35 4.00
CA ALA A 190 5.20 12.08 3.85
C ALA A 190 4.82 11.56 2.46
N SER A 191 5.63 10.65 1.91
CA SER A 191 5.21 9.76 0.82
C SER A 191 4.55 8.51 1.40
N LEU A 192 3.56 7.94 0.72
CA LEU A 192 2.94 6.68 1.17
C LEU A 192 3.08 5.59 0.11
N SER A 193 3.46 4.39 0.54
CA SER A 193 3.38 3.21 -0.31
C SER A 193 2.00 2.58 -0.14
N LEU A 194 1.23 2.50 -1.22
CA LEU A 194 -0.16 2.06 -1.20
C LEU A 194 -0.29 0.73 -1.94
N GLN A 195 -1.00 -0.23 -1.36
CA GLN A 195 -1.40 -1.44 -2.09
C GLN A 195 -2.39 -1.11 -3.21
N PRO A 196 -2.50 -1.96 -4.24
CA PRO A 196 -3.60 -1.90 -5.21
C PRO A 196 -4.96 -1.72 -4.52
N GLY A 197 -5.72 -0.71 -4.96
CA GLY A 197 -7.02 -0.34 -4.40
C GLY A 197 -7.00 0.41 -3.06
N GLU A 198 -5.85 0.51 -2.37
CA GLU A 198 -5.74 1.24 -1.10
C GLU A 198 -5.92 2.76 -1.32
N THR A 199 -6.59 3.42 -0.37
CA THR A 199 -6.79 4.87 -0.35
C THR A 199 -6.28 5.43 0.98
N ARG A 200 -5.45 6.49 0.92
CA ARG A 200 -4.92 7.19 2.10
C ARG A 200 -4.84 8.69 1.86
N THR A 201 -4.94 9.47 2.93
CA THR A 201 -4.76 10.92 2.87
C THR A 201 -3.28 11.30 2.85
N LEU A 202 -2.90 12.15 1.90
CA LEU A 202 -1.62 12.84 1.84
C LEU A 202 -1.86 14.33 2.05
N CYS A 203 -0.92 15.03 2.71
CA CYS A 203 -1.02 16.47 2.94
C CYS A 203 0.26 17.17 2.48
N ALA A 204 0.09 18.32 1.83
CA ALA A 204 1.17 19.23 1.47
C ALA A 204 0.80 20.63 1.94
N GLY A 205 1.79 21.38 2.43
CA GLY A 205 1.52 22.69 2.98
C GLY A 205 2.74 23.56 3.12
N THR A 206 2.50 24.83 3.44
CA THR A 206 3.54 25.85 3.49
C THR A 206 4.13 26.08 4.88
N ALA A 207 3.67 25.35 5.90
CA ALA A 207 4.11 25.53 7.29
C ALA A 207 5.63 25.37 7.48
N LEU A 208 6.29 24.58 6.63
CA LEU A 208 7.75 24.36 6.67
C LEU A 208 8.53 25.26 5.71
N SER A 209 7.84 26.07 4.90
CA SER A 209 8.47 26.98 3.95
C SER A 209 8.52 28.39 4.52
N TRP A 210 9.70 28.79 5.00
CA TRP A 210 9.96 30.13 5.53
C TRP A 210 9.83 31.27 4.51
N PHE A 211 9.76 30.98 3.21
CA PHE A 211 9.64 31.97 2.13
C PHE A 211 8.29 31.94 1.38
N ARG A 212 7.41 30.95 1.64
CA ARG A 212 6.12 30.82 0.94
C ARG A 212 4.99 30.82 1.96
N SER A 213 4.24 31.91 2.04
CA SER A 213 2.96 31.98 2.77
C SER A 213 1.80 31.60 1.85
N ALA A 214 0.60 31.37 2.39
CA ALA A 214 -0.61 31.23 1.58
C ALA A 214 -0.85 32.48 0.73
N ALA A 215 -0.53 33.67 1.24
CA ALA A 215 -0.60 34.91 0.47
C ALA A 215 0.34 34.92 -0.75
N ASN A 216 1.49 34.24 -0.69
CA ASN A 216 2.45 34.16 -1.80
C ASN A 216 2.10 33.08 -2.84
N ILE A 217 1.17 32.17 -2.53
CA ILE A 217 0.66 31.17 -3.50
C ILE A 217 -0.33 31.84 -4.47
N GLY A 218 -1.09 32.82 -3.98
CA GLY A 218 -2.14 33.50 -4.72
C GLY A 218 -3.52 32.90 -4.51
N ASP A 219 -4.49 33.35 -5.30
CA ASP A 219 -5.91 32.96 -5.18
C ASP A 219 -6.16 31.52 -5.62
N ASN A 220 -5.25 30.96 -6.41
CA ASN A 220 -5.33 29.60 -6.95
C ASN A 220 -4.03 28.84 -6.67
N TYR A 221 -4.17 27.54 -6.50
CA TYR A 221 -3.06 26.61 -6.36
C TYR A 221 -3.38 25.31 -7.09
N ALA A 222 -2.40 24.42 -7.19
CA ALA A 222 -2.66 23.09 -7.71
C ALA A 222 -2.02 22.00 -6.87
N LEU A 223 -2.71 20.87 -6.84
CA LEU A 223 -2.24 19.62 -6.29
C LEU A 223 -1.93 18.67 -7.44
N THR A 224 -0.73 18.11 -7.42
CA THR A 224 -0.35 17.05 -8.35
C THR A 224 -0.07 15.79 -7.55
N LEU A 225 -0.72 14.69 -7.94
CA LEU A 225 -0.42 13.36 -7.42
C LEU A 225 0.69 12.79 -8.29
N LYS A 226 1.82 12.50 -7.66
CA LYS A 226 2.97 11.91 -8.33
C LYS A 226 3.23 10.50 -7.82
N VAL A 227 3.80 9.66 -8.67
CA VAL A 227 4.24 8.31 -8.30
C VAL A 227 5.68 8.07 -8.72
N ASP A 228 6.40 7.35 -7.88
CA ASP A 228 7.72 6.79 -8.17
C ASP A 228 7.52 5.51 -9.00
N ASP A 229 7.62 5.60 -10.33
CA ASP A 229 7.32 4.48 -11.24
C ASP A 229 8.43 3.42 -11.18
N PRO A 230 8.15 2.18 -10.77
CA PRO A 230 9.16 1.13 -10.72
C PRO A 230 9.68 0.68 -12.10
N ALA A 231 9.08 1.14 -13.20
CA ALA A 231 9.56 0.85 -14.55
C ALA A 231 10.93 1.50 -14.86
N THR A 232 11.36 2.51 -14.09
CA THR A 232 12.70 3.08 -14.25
C THR A 232 13.60 2.81 -13.05
N LEU A 233 14.89 2.60 -13.33
CA LEU A 233 15.91 2.30 -12.31
C LEU A 233 16.37 3.55 -11.53
N ASN A 234 15.70 4.70 -11.67
CA ASN A 234 16.10 5.93 -10.99
C ASN A 234 15.30 6.14 -9.69
N PRO A 235 15.83 5.78 -8.50
CA PRO A 235 15.09 5.84 -7.24
C PRO A 235 14.73 7.26 -6.76
N PHE A 236 15.15 8.32 -7.46
CA PHE A 236 14.95 9.71 -7.04
C PHE A 236 14.50 10.66 -8.16
N GLY A 237 14.28 10.21 -9.40
CA GLY A 237 14.22 11.14 -10.55
C GLY A 237 13.12 10.91 -11.58
N ASP A 238 12.22 9.96 -11.38
CA ASP A 238 11.17 9.59 -12.34
C ASP A 238 9.76 9.73 -11.79
N LEU A 239 9.55 10.70 -10.89
CA LEU A 239 8.20 11.01 -10.43
C LEU A 239 7.33 11.43 -11.61
N ILE A 240 6.36 10.58 -11.98
CA ILE A 240 5.39 10.89 -13.03
C ILE A 240 4.10 11.42 -12.42
N ASP A 241 3.44 12.31 -13.14
CA ASP A 241 2.16 12.90 -12.76
C ASP A 241 1.04 11.92 -13.15
N VAL A 242 0.22 11.53 -12.18
CA VAL A 242 -0.89 10.58 -12.40
C VAL A 242 -2.27 11.19 -12.21
N ASP A 243 -2.38 12.29 -11.44
CA ASP A 243 -3.61 13.08 -11.35
C ASP A 243 -3.27 14.54 -10.98
N ARG A 244 -4.16 15.46 -11.32
CA ARG A 244 -4.02 16.89 -10.99
C ARG A 244 -5.36 17.53 -10.66
N LEU A 245 -5.35 18.34 -9.61
CA LEU A 245 -6.44 19.23 -9.23
C LEU A 245 -5.95 20.67 -9.23
N ASP A 246 -6.75 21.56 -9.82
CA ASP A 246 -6.59 23.01 -9.66
C ASP A 246 -7.62 23.47 -8.62
N CYS A 247 -7.20 24.25 -7.63
CA CYS A 247 -7.97 24.60 -6.44
C CYS A 247 -7.95 26.09 -6.13
N GLU A 248 -9.02 26.59 -5.54
CA GLU A 248 -9.15 27.98 -5.07
C GLU A 248 -8.78 28.10 -3.59
N THR A 249 -7.83 28.96 -3.24
CA THR A 249 -7.38 29.15 -1.85
C THR A 249 -8.51 29.66 -0.95
N ALA A 250 -9.38 30.53 -1.46
CA ALA A 250 -10.44 31.15 -0.65
C ALA A 250 -11.61 30.20 -0.34
N SER A 251 -12.01 29.38 -1.31
CA SER A 251 -13.20 28.52 -1.20
C SER A 251 -12.85 27.07 -0.88
N GLY A 252 -11.61 26.65 -1.15
CA GLY A 252 -11.17 25.24 -1.08
C GLY A 252 -11.78 24.34 -2.13
N LYS A 253 -12.49 24.91 -3.12
CA LYS A 253 -13.04 24.13 -4.23
C LYS A 253 -11.92 23.72 -5.16
N CYS A 254 -11.93 22.47 -5.56
CA CYS A 254 -10.98 21.89 -6.50
C CYS A 254 -11.71 21.31 -7.71
N ALA A 255 -11.11 21.46 -8.89
CA ALA A 255 -11.57 20.85 -10.13
C ALA A 255 -10.46 19.98 -10.71
N ARG A 256 -10.83 18.78 -11.15
CA ARG A 256 -9.90 17.91 -11.88
C ARG A 256 -9.63 18.49 -13.25
N ARG A 257 -8.35 18.53 -13.62
CA ARG A 257 -7.90 18.90 -14.95
C ARG A 257 -7.35 17.67 -15.64
N SER A 258 -7.73 17.46 -16.90
CA SER A 258 -7.14 16.44 -17.74
C SER A 258 -5.63 16.71 -17.85
N LEU A 259 -4.81 15.74 -17.45
CA LEU A 259 -3.37 15.75 -17.69
C LEU A 259 -3.05 15.57 -19.17
#